data_AF-A0A7S0M9P6-F1
#
_entry.id   AF-A0A7S0M9P6-F1
#
_cell.length_a   1.000
_cell.length_b   1.000
_cell.length_c   1.000
_cell.angle_alpha   90.00
_cell.angle_beta   90.00
_cell.angle_gamma   90.00
#
_symmetry.space_group_name_H-M   'P 1'
#
loop_
_entity.id
_entity.type
_entity.pdbx_description
1 polymer ?
#
loop_
_entity_poly.entity_id
_entity_poly.type
_entity_poly.pdbx_seq_one_letter_code
_entity_poly.pdbx_strand_id
1 'polypeptide(L)'
;VGGEDCGGELALLAATVAELSQGLPRGAAVLQRTPPWPPKPLHRRSSAGELGQAAAADAASRPGPCPLPGADDPRDPDGDGEVMGEPVGSLEQLLTQSAGLDVFLRCKVRDWALLAAPAVYAPLSISSETHRRQGSGGELSQAAESTGIAVVVEAVVFPECDGAAQSGGASWPLDRSSGLPNNEGGSSLKRKGSVEFVPWSVVSGDELLLQRVDWAKVKGEERALEKVHRCYNMEVARLLDVCRQGMYFESLSGIVSVLHVIAGDPTVRLARIVNRLHPGYNATATAGYRDVLVNLRLVTDETRRLGLDQTVCELQLLLLDFARIKLDQGHTRYVEWRNQRGQ
;
A
#
# COMPACT_ATOMS: atom_id res chain seq x y z
N VAL A 1 3.55 -13.49 -24.10
CA VAL A 1 3.23 -14.47 -23.04
C VAL A 1 2.04 -15.27 -23.53
N GLY A 2 2.19 -16.58 -23.70
CA GLY A 2 1.25 -17.47 -24.41
C GLY A 2 -0.15 -17.46 -23.78
N GLY A 3 -1.17 -17.28 -24.60
CA GLY A 3 -2.54 -16.97 -24.20
C GLY A 3 -3.40 -18.14 -23.77
N GLU A 4 -2.84 -19.20 -23.17
CA GLU A 4 -3.59 -20.46 -23.01
C GLU A 4 -4.25 -20.68 -21.64
N ASP A 5 -4.00 -19.91 -20.57
CA ASP A 5 -4.80 -20.08 -19.33
C ASP A 5 -4.89 -18.86 -18.37
N CYS A 6 -4.74 -17.63 -18.86
CA CYS A 6 -4.92 -16.47 -17.96
C CYS A 6 -6.38 -16.34 -17.45
N GLY A 7 -7.34 -16.93 -18.17
CA GLY A 7 -8.76 -16.91 -17.80
C GLY A 7 -9.04 -17.70 -16.52
N GLY A 8 -8.44 -18.89 -16.38
CA GLY A 8 -8.62 -19.75 -15.21
C GLY A 8 -8.09 -19.10 -13.93
N GLU A 9 -6.87 -18.57 -13.97
CA GLU A 9 -6.26 -17.91 -12.80
C GLU A 9 -7.00 -16.64 -12.37
N LEU A 10 -7.50 -15.84 -13.33
CA LEU A 10 -8.29 -14.64 -13.01
C LEU A 10 -9.64 -15.01 -12.39
N ALA A 11 -10.29 -16.08 -12.88
CA ALA A 11 -11.53 -16.58 -12.31
C ALA A 11 -11.32 -17.12 -10.89
N LEU A 12 -10.23 -17.86 -10.66
CA LEU A 12 -9.85 -18.34 -9.33
C LEU A 12 -9.63 -17.17 -8.37
N LEU A 13 -8.84 -16.16 -8.77
CA LEU A 13 -8.63 -14.97 -7.95
C LEU A 13 -9.94 -14.24 -7.65
N ALA A 14 -10.82 -14.09 -8.64
CA ALA A 14 -12.12 -13.46 -8.44
C ALA A 14 -13.00 -14.24 -7.43
N ALA A 15 -13.01 -15.56 -7.53
CA ALA A 15 -13.74 -16.44 -6.61
C ALA A 15 -13.17 -16.33 -5.18
N THR A 16 -11.85 -16.43 -5.00
CA THR A 16 -11.20 -16.27 -3.70
C THR A 16 -11.51 -14.91 -3.08
N VAL A 17 -11.42 -13.81 -3.84
CA VAL A 17 -11.75 -12.48 -3.32
C VAL A 17 -13.22 -12.37 -2.95
N ALA A 18 -14.13 -12.95 -3.74
CA ALA A 18 -15.55 -12.95 -3.44
C ALA A 18 -15.86 -13.72 -2.14
N GLU A 19 -15.29 -14.91 -1.98
CA GLU A 19 -15.40 -15.73 -0.77
C GLU A 19 -14.91 -14.98 0.47
N LEU A 20 -13.68 -14.47 0.44
CA LEU A 20 -13.10 -13.74 1.56
C LEU A 20 -13.88 -12.46 1.88
N SER A 21 -14.47 -11.82 0.87
CA SER A 21 -15.29 -10.62 1.06
C SER A 21 -16.64 -10.90 1.74
N GLN A 22 -17.20 -12.10 1.58
CA GLN A 22 -18.46 -12.49 2.22
C GLN A 22 -18.33 -12.65 3.74
N GLY A 23 -17.13 -13.01 4.23
CA GLY A 23 -16.82 -13.14 5.65
C GLY A 23 -16.50 -11.81 6.36
N LEU A 24 -16.44 -10.69 5.63
CA LEU A 24 -16.08 -9.40 6.23
C LEU A 24 -17.26 -8.82 7.03
N PRO A 25 -17.01 -8.12 8.16
CA PRO A 25 -18.07 -7.49 8.94
C PRO A 25 -18.90 -6.55 8.06
N ARG A 26 -20.24 -6.64 8.12
CA ARG A 26 -21.14 -5.77 7.35
C ARG A 26 -20.91 -4.28 7.64
N GLY A 27 -20.50 -3.93 8.87
CA GLY A 27 -20.11 -2.57 9.26
C GLY A 27 -18.85 -2.03 8.55
N ALA A 28 -18.00 -2.90 8.02
CA ALA A 28 -16.86 -2.50 7.20
C ALA A 28 -17.29 -1.91 5.84
N ALA A 29 -18.56 -2.06 5.45
CA ALA A 29 -19.12 -1.41 4.27
C ALA A 29 -19.03 0.12 4.31
N VAL A 30 -18.97 0.73 5.51
CA VAL A 30 -18.72 2.18 5.67
C VAL A 30 -17.35 2.57 5.09
N LEU A 31 -16.34 1.69 5.19
CA LEU A 31 -15.03 1.87 4.56
C LEU A 31 -15.01 1.51 3.06
N GLN A 32 -16.04 0.82 2.55
CA GLN A 32 -16.14 0.45 1.13
C GLN A 32 -16.68 1.58 0.26
N ARG A 33 -17.49 2.48 0.83
CA ARG A 33 -18.01 3.66 0.14
C ARG A 33 -16.95 4.76 0.09
N THR A 34 -15.95 4.60 -0.78
CA THR A 34 -15.36 5.78 -1.42
C THR A 34 -16.45 6.33 -2.34
N PRO A 35 -17.04 7.51 -2.08
CA PRO A 35 -17.96 8.11 -3.03
C PRO A 35 -17.21 8.25 -4.36
N PRO A 36 -17.87 8.02 -5.52
CA PRO A 36 -17.36 8.57 -6.76
C PRO A 36 -17.11 10.05 -6.49
N TRP A 37 -15.91 10.52 -6.83
CA TRP A 37 -15.48 11.90 -6.62
C TRP A 37 -16.65 12.84 -6.93
N PRO A 38 -17.13 13.68 -6.00
CA PRO A 38 -18.17 14.62 -6.37
C PRO A 38 -17.59 15.46 -7.52
N PRO A 39 -18.30 15.61 -8.65
CA PRO A 39 -17.90 16.61 -9.62
C PRO A 39 -17.77 17.92 -8.86
N LYS A 40 -16.66 18.64 -9.03
CA LYS A 40 -16.51 19.94 -8.38
C LYS A 40 -17.79 20.73 -8.64
N PRO A 41 -18.35 21.44 -7.64
CA PRO A 41 -19.30 22.48 -7.97
C PRO A 41 -18.59 23.39 -8.97
N LEU A 42 -19.09 23.44 -10.20
CA LEU A 42 -18.68 24.45 -11.16
C LEU A 42 -18.91 25.77 -10.45
N HIS A 43 -17.85 26.40 -9.95
CA HIS A 43 -17.90 27.78 -9.53
C HIS A 43 -18.31 28.55 -10.77
N ARG A 44 -19.61 28.82 -10.90
CA ARG A 44 -20.13 29.85 -11.79
C ARG A 44 -19.35 31.09 -11.39
N ARG A 45 -18.37 31.47 -12.21
CA ARG A 45 -17.82 32.82 -12.17
C ARG A 45 -19.02 33.74 -12.37
N SER A 46 -19.53 34.30 -11.28
CA SER A 46 -20.41 35.44 -11.33
C SER A 46 -19.57 36.61 -11.80
N SER A 47 -19.41 36.74 -13.12
CA SER A 47 -19.10 38.02 -13.73
C SER A 47 -20.37 38.86 -13.60
N ALA A 48 -20.45 39.63 -12.52
CA ALA A 48 -21.35 40.77 -12.44
C ALA A 48 -20.83 41.88 -13.37
N GLY A 49 -21.75 42.46 -14.14
CA GLY A 49 -21.54 43.52 -15.15
C GLY A 49 -22.25 43.15 -16.46
N GLU A 50 -23.59 43.33 -16.54
CA GLU A 50 -24.26 44.46 -17.24
C GLU A 50 -23.99 44.46 -18.77
N LEU A 51 -24.91 44.48 -19.73
CA LEU A 51 -26.34 44.81 -19.85
C LEU A 51 -26.82 44.20 -21.19
N GLY A 52 -28.08 43.78 -21.29
CA GLY A 52 -28.68 43.42 -22.59
C GLY A 52 -29.97 42.63 -22.48
N GLN A 53 -31.10 43.34 -22.46
CA GLN A 53 -32.45 42.80 -22.53
C GLN A 53 -32.67 42.04 -23.86
N ALA A 54 -33.22 40.82 -23.83
CA ALA A 54 -34.35 40.38 -24.64
C ALA A 54 -34.65 38.88 -24.46
N ALA A 55 -35.95 38.57 -24.50
CA ALA A 55 -36.59 37.28 -24.76
C ALA A 55 -36.65 36.24 -23.64
N ALA A 56 -37.81 36.24 -22.97
CA ALA A 56 -38.39 35.10 -22.31
C ALA A 56 -38.90 34.08 -23.35
N ALA A 57 -38.50 32.82 -23.22
CA ALA A 57 -39.31 31.62 -23.46
C ALA A 57 -38.46 30.37 -23.16
N ASP A 58 -39.12 29.35 -22.63
CA ASP A 58 -38.65 27.95 -22.45
C ASP A 58 -37.82 27.62 -21.20
N ALA A 59 -38.50 27.62 -20.07
CA ALA A 59 -38.10 26.95 -18.83
C ALA A 59 -38.99 25.73 -18.56
N ALA A 60 -38.73 24.63 -19.26
CA ALA A 60 -39.19 23.31 -18.87
C ALA A 60 -38.17 22.26 -19.35
N SER A 61 -37.80 21.32 -18.48
CA SER A 61 -36.84 20.22 -18.71
C SER A 61 -35.37 20.51 -18.35
N ARG A 62 -35.10 20.63 -17.05
CA ARG A 62 -33.82 20.14 -16.49
C ARG A 62 -34.13 19.16 -15.35
N PRO A 63 -33.60 17.93 -15.38
CA PRO A 63 -33.76 17.00 -14.26
C PRO A 63 -33.03 17.59 -13.04
N GLY A 64 -33.77 17.72 -11.94
CA GLY A 64 -33.22 18.09 -10.65
C GLY A 64 -32.21 17.04 -10.15
N PRO A 65 -31.31 17.40 -9.23
CA PRO A 65 -30.39 16.45 -8.63
C PRO A 65 -31.17 15.34 -7.92
N CYS A 66 -30.76 14.09 -8.16
CA CYS A 66 -31.34 12.92 -7.50
C CYS A 66 -31.30 13.10 -5.97
N PRO A 67 -32.42 12.88 -5.26
CA PRO A 67 -32.39 12.83 -3.81
C PRO A 67 -31.54 11.66 -3.35
N LEU A 68 -30.59 11.92 -2.44
CA LEU A 68 -29.88 10.87 -1.73
C LEU A 68 -30.90 10.10 -0.87
N PRO A 69 -30.96 8.76 -0.95
CA PRO A 69 -31.85 7.99 -0.11
C PRO A 69 -31.44 8.13 1.36
N GLY A 70 -32.47 8.30 2.21
CA GLY A 70 -32.37 8.65 3.62
C GLY A 70 -31.51 7.69 4.44
N ALA A 71 -30.75 8.30 5.35
CA ALA A 71 -30.06 7.63 6.43
C ALA A 71 -31.05 7.38 7.57
N ASP A 72 -31.77 6.28 7.50
CA ASP A 72 -32.48 5.69 8.64
C ASP A 72 -32.47 4.17 8.45
N ASP A 73 -31.38 3.52 8.87
CA ASP A 73 -31.30 2.06 8.98
C ASP A 73 -31.32 1.71 10.48
N PRO A 74 -32.35 1.01 10.98
CA PRO A 74 -32.50 0.70 12.39
C PRO A 74 -31.38 -0.24 12.86
N ARG A 75 -30.77 0.14 13.98
CA ARG A 75 -29.70 -0.61 14.65
C ARG A 75 -30.16 -2.04 14.92
N ASP A 76 -29.38 -3.00 14.42
CA ASP A 76 -29.48 -4.43 14.69
C ASP A 76 -29.15 -4.68 16.18
N PRO A 77 -30.11 -5.08 17.03
CA PRO A 77 -29.94 -5.11 18.48
C PRO A 77 -29.17 -6.32 19.02
N ASP A 78 -28.88 -7.32 18.18
CA ASP A 78 -28.32 -8.61 18.62
C ASP A 78 -26.87 -8.87 18.16
N GLY A 79 -26.22 -7.89 17.54
CA GLY A 79 -24.79 -7.96 17.27
C GLY A 79 -24.02 -7.82 18.57
N ASP A 80 -23.27 -8.86 18.94
CA ASP A 80 -22.14 -8.84 19.85
C ASP A 80 -21.26 -7.63 19.55
N GLY A 81 -21.61 -6.52 20.22
CA GLY A 81 -21.06 -5.20 19.99
C GLY A 81 -19.61 -5.20 20.42
N GLU A 82 -18.74 -5.71 19.55
CA GLU A 82 -17.32 -5.39 19.57
C GLU A 82 -17.28 -3.87 19.50
N VAL A 83 -17.06 -3.25 20.66
CA VAL A 83 -16.98 -1.80 20.81
C VAL A 83 -15.85 -1.39 19.90
N MET A 84 -16.19 -0.90 18.71
CA MET A 84 -15.26 -0.24 17.82
C MET A 84 -14.61 0.83 18.69
N GLY A 85 -13.32 0.66 18.99
CA GLY A 85 -12.59 1.55 19.90
C GLY A 85 -12.77 3.01 19.47
N GLU A 86 -12.57 3.94 20.41
CA GLU A 86 -12.82 5.35 20.14
C GLU A 86 -12.20 5.77 18.79
N PRO A 87 -12.99 6.38 17.89
CA PRO A 87 -12.50 6.73 16.57
C PRO A 87 -11.27 7.62 16.72
N VAL A 88 -10.25 7.36 15.90
CA VAL A 88 -8.99 8.12 15.93
C VAL A 88 -9.31 9.62 15.86
N GLY A 89 -8.98 10.34 16.93
CA GLY A 89 -9.49 11.70 17.17
C GLY A 89 -8.74 12.77 16.38
N SER A 90 -7.49 12.49 15.97
CA SER A 90 -6.66 13.45 15.24
C SER A 90 -5.73 12.77 14.22
N LEU A 91 -5.26 13.56 13.25
CA LEU A 91 -4.27 13.10 12.26
C LEU A 91 -2.93 12.73 12.92
N GLU A 92 -2.52 13.49 13.93
CA GLU A 92 -1.31 13.22 14.71
C GLU A 92 -1.38 11.84 15.38
N GLN A 93 -2.50 11.54 16.05
CA GLN A 93 -2.72 10.23 16.68
C GLN A 93 -2.63 9.10 15.64
N LEU A 94 -3.26 9.26 14.47
CA LEU A 94 -3.21 8.28 13.39
C LEU A 94 -1.77 8.03 12.90
N LEU A 95 -0.98 9.10 12.72
CA LEU A 95 0.40 9.01 12.26
C LEU A 95 1.29 8.32 13.30
N THR A 96 1.15 8.67 14.59
CA THR A 96 1.88 8.04 15.69
C THR A 96 1.56 6.55 15.81
N GLN A 97 0.27 6.18 15.77
CA GLN A 97 -0.15 4.78 15.82
C GLN A 97 0.38 4.01 14.59
N SER A 98 0.28 4.60 13.40
CA SER A 98 0.77 3.98 12.16
C SER A 98 2.29 3.76 12.16
N ALA A 99 3.06 4.65 12.80
CA ALA A 99 4.50 4.49 12.95
C ALA A 99 4.86 3.32 13.87
N GLY A 100 4.14 3.13 14.98
CA GLY A 100 4.28 1.95 15.83
C GLY A 100 3.90 0.66 15.10
N LEU A 101 2.84 0.71 14.29
CA LEU A 101 2.29 -0.46 13.59
C LEU A 101 3.15 -0.95 12.43
N ASP A 102 3.96 -0.08 11.83
CA ASP A 102 4.82 -0.41 10.68
C ASP A 102 5.77 -1.58 10.97
N VAL A 103 6.37 -1.63 12.15
CA VAL A 103 7.26 -2.73 12.54
C VAL A 103 6.50 -4.07 12.56
N PHE A 104 5.30 -4.10 13.15
CA PHE A 104 4.47 -5.30 13.19
C PHE A 104 4.02 -5.74 11.80
N LEU A 105 3.62 -4.79 10.95
CA LEU A 105 3.22 -5.08 9.58
C LEU A 105 4.37 -5.65 8.75
N ARG A 106 5.59 -5.12 8.91
CA ARG A 106 6.78 -5.67 8.25
C ARG A 106 7.04 -7.11 8.69
N CYS A 107 7.02 -7.38 10.00
CA CYS A 107 7.17 -8.75 10.51
C CYS A 107 6.13 -9.69 9.91
N LYS A 108 4.85 -9.28 9.87
CA LYS A 108 3.78 -10.08 9.27
C LYS A 108 3.96 -10.33 7.78
N VAL A 109 4.39 -9.33 7.02
CA VAL A 109 4.70 -9.52 5.59
C VAL A 109 5.82 -10.54 5.39
N ARG A 110 6.85 -10.55 6.25
CA ARG A 110 7.91 -11.58 6.22
C ARG A 110 7.35 -12.97 6.50
N ASP A 111 6.53 -13.10 7.54
CA ASP A 111 5.91 -14.38 7.91
C ASP A 111 5.02 -14.92 6.79
N TRP A 112 4.15 -14.09 6.22
CA TRP A 112 3.28 -14.50 5.11
C TRP A 112 4.07 -14.85 3.86
N ALA A 113 5.17 -14.13 3.57
CA ALA A 113 6.04 -14.44 2.45
C ALA A 113 6.76 -15.79 2.61
N LEU A 114 7.12 -16.18 3.84
CA LEU A 114 7.68 -17.51 4.13
C LEU A 114 6.63 -18.62 3.96
N LEU A 115 5.41 -18.38 4.41
CA LEU A 115 4.32 -19.36 4.36
C LEU A 115 3.74 -19.55 2.94
N ALA A 116 3.78 -18.52 2.09
CA ALA A 116 3.21 -18.55 0.74
C ALA A 116 4.17 -19.05 -0.35
N ALA A 117 5.28 -19.73 0.00
CA ALA A 117 6.39 -20.16 -0.87
C ALA A 117 6.00 -20.67 -2.29
N PRO A 118 6.91 -20.64 -3.30
CA PRO A 118 8.05 -19.74 -3.53
C PRO A 118 7.67 -18.47 -4.33
N ALA A 119 6.40 -18.10 -4.42
CA ALA A 119 5.90 -17.13 -5.39
C ALA A 119 6.02 -15.64 -4.98
N VAL A 120 6.71 -15.32 -3.87
CA VAL A 120 6.78 -13.95 -3.33
C VAL A 120 8.16 -13.34 -3.56
N TYR A 121 8.17 -12.07 -3.98
CA TYR A 121 9.36 -11.28 -4.26
C TYR A 121 9.41 -10.01 -3.38
N ALA A 122 10.62 -9.60 -2.99
CA ALA A 122 10.89 -8.37 -2.24
C ALA A 122 11.70 -7.36 -3.06
N PRO A 123 11.35 -6.06 -3.00
CA PRO A 123 12.09 -5.02 -3.69
C PRO A 123 13.36 -4.65 -2.92
N LEU A 124 14.49 -4.46 -3.62
CA LEU A 124 15.76 -3.99 -3.05
C LEU A 124 16.14 -2.61 -3.61
N SER A 125 16.69 -1.74 -2.75
CA SER A 125 17.26 -0.45 -3.14
C SER A 125 18.72 -0.55 -3.58
N ILE A 126 19.13 0.25 -4.58
CA ILE A 126 20.51 0.32 -5.09
C ILE A 126 21.08 1.73 -4.96
N SER A 127 22.37 1.86 -4.60
CA SER A 127 23.14 3.10 -4.75
C SER A 127 24.05 3.02 -5.99
N SER A 128 24.13 4.09 -6.76
CA SER A 128 24.82 4.11 -8.07
C SER A 128 26.34 4.36 -8.01
N GLU A 129 27.09 3.74 -7.09
CA GLU A 129 28.50 4.10 -6.83
C GLU A 129 29.55 3.11 -7.37
N THR A 130 29.14 2.00 -7.99
CA THR A 130 30.03 0.88 -8.37
C THR A 130 30.60 0.87 -9.77
N HIS A 131 30.20 1.77 -10.68
CA HIS A 131 30.48 1.55 -12.11
C HIS A 131 31.89 1.94 -12.60
N ARG A 132 32.95 1.71 -11.80
CA ARG A 132 34.32 2.04 -12.24
C ARG A 132 35.44 1.03 -12.02
N ARG A 133 35.24 -0.12 -11.38
CA ARG A 133 36.34 -1.11 -11.26
C ARG A 133 35.85 -2.55 -11.28
N GLN A 134 36.30 -3.25 -12.33
CA GLN A 134 36.69 -4.67 -12.41
C GLN A 134 35.99 -5.41 -13.55
N GLY A 135 36.77 -5.60 -14.63
CA GLY A 135 36.66 -6.78 -15.46
C GLY A 135 37.67 -7.83 -14.96
N SER A 136 37.22 -9.08 -14.88
CA SER A 136 37.97 -10.31 -15.19
C SER A 136 37.07 -11.48 -14.82
N GLY A 137 36.81 -12.35 -15.79
CA GLY A 137 35.78 -13.37 -15.73
C GLY A 137 36.06 -14.54 -14.78
N GLY A 138 34.97 -15.18 -14.41
CA GLY A 138 34.92 -16.54 -13.91
C GLY A 138 33.58 -17.14 -14.33
N GLU A 139 33.62 -18.17 -15.17
CA GLU A 139 32.45 -18.96 -15.55
C GLU A 139 32.00 -19.83 -14.37
N LEU A 140 30.70 -19.77 -14.04
CA LEU A 140 30.02 -20.74 -13.18
C LEU A 140 28.93 -21.42 -14.02
N SER A 141 29.06 -22.74 -14.13
CA SER A 141 28.20 -23.62 -14.93
C SER A 141 27.09 -24.28 -14.10
N GLN A 142 25.87 -24.23 -14.66
CA GLN A 142 24.74 -25.18 -14.65
C GLN A 142 24.33 -25.92 -13.35
N ALA A 143 23.08 -25.66 -12.89
CA ALA A 143 21.91 -26.57 -13.03
C ALA A 143 20.84 -26.32 -11.94
N ALA A 144 19.83 -25.51 -12.27
CA ALA A 144 18.47 -25.63 -11.75
C ALA A 144 17.54 -24.95 -12.76
N GLU A 145 16.69 -25.72 -13.44
CA GLU A 145 15.51 -25.18 -14.12
C GLU A 145 14.49 -24.76 -13.05
N SER A 146 14.80 -23.70 -12.30
CA SER A 146 13.81 -22.96 -11.53
C SER A 146 13.33 -21.81 -12.40
N THR A 147 12.09 -21.90 -12.85
CA THR A 147 11.35 -20.81 -13.48
C THR A 147 11.56 -19.49 -12.73
N GLY A 148 12.09 -18.50 -13.45
CA GLY A 148 11.88 -17.06 -13.21
C GLY A 148 12.78 -16.43 -12.16
N ILE A 149 13.81 -15.70 -12.59
CA ILE A 149 14.67 -14.88 -11.74
C ILE A 149 14.39 -13.39 -12.02
N ALA A 150 14.34 -12.58 -10.97
CA ALA A 150 14.95 -11.24 -10.95
C ALA A 150 15.56 -11.05 -9.54
N VAL A 151 16.68 -10.32 -9.43
CA VAL A 151 17.46 -10.01 -8.22
C VAL A 151 18.36 -8.79 -8.46
N VAL A 152 18.21 -7.63 -7.76
CA VAL A 152 19.27 -6.58 -7.78
C VAL A 152 20.06 -6.82 -6.53
N VAL A 153 21.32 -7.22 -6.72
CA VAL A 153 22.35 -7.14 -5.70
C VAL A 153 23.50 -6.29 -6.21
N GLU A 154 24.06 -5.51 -5.29
CA GLU A 154 25.41 -4.96 -5.36
C GLU A 154 26.09 -5.33 -4.06
N ALA A 155 27.18 -6.10 -4.10
CA ALA A 155 27.93 -6.47 -2.92
C ALA A 155 28.71 -5.25 -2.39
N VAL A 156 28.55 -4.93 -1.10
CA VAL A 156 29.51 -4.08 -0.38
C VAL A 156 30.53 -5.02 0.25
N VAL A 157 31.78 -4.95 -0.23
CA VAL A 157 32.92 -5.54 0.46
C VAL A 157 33.25 -4.61 1.64
N PHE A 158 33.11 -5.11 2.87
CA PHE A 158 33.73 -4.46 4.01
C PHE A 158 35.25 -4.70 3.94
N PRO A 159 36.11 -3.68 4.13
CA PRO A 159 37.51 -3.96 4.39
C PRO A 159 37.60 -4.77 5.68
N GLU A 160 38.39 -5.85 5.64
CA GLU A 160 38.76 -6.63 6.83
C GLU A 160 39.15 -5.68 7.95
N CYS A 161 38.33 -5.63 8.99
CA CYS A 161 38.75 -5.05 10.26
C CYS A 161 39.55 -6.12 10.99
N ASP A 162 40.86 -6.09 10.77
CA ASP A 162 41.81 -6.69 11.69
C ASP A 162 41.55 -6.16 13.11
N GLY A 163 41.56 -7.12 14.03
CA GLY A 163 40.75 -7.07 15.24
C GLY A 163 41.16 -6.09 16.33
N ALA A 164 40.22 -5.86 17.24
CA ALA A 164 40.49 -5.73 18.66
C ALA A 164 39.21 -6.03 19.45
N ALA A 165 39.32 -7.00 20.35
CA ALA A 165 38.29 -7.44 21.28
C ALA A 165 37.84 -6.33 22.25
N GLN A 166 36.57 -6.35 22.66
CA GLN A 166 36.21 -6.48 24.08
C GLN A 166 34.69 -6.66 24.29
N SER A 167 34.42 -7.54 25.25
CA SER A 167 33.14 -7.95 25.82
C SER A 167 32.39 -6.85 26.58
N GLY A 168 31.06 -6.90 26.57
CA GLY A 168 30.23 -6.22 27.58
C GLY A 168 28.75 -6.22 27.21
N GLY A 169 27.92 -6.91 27.99
CA GLY A 169 26.47 -6.92 27.82
C GLY A 169 25.77 -5.68 28.40
N ALA A 170 24.60 -5.35 27.84
CA ALA A 170 23.55 -4.52 28.42
C ALA A 170 22.28 -4.72 27.56
N SER A 171 21.13 -5.15 28.07
CA SER A 171 20.14 -4.37 28.85
C SER A 171 19.72 -3.08 28.15
N TRP A 172 18.54 -3.10 27.52
CA TRP A 172 17.90 -1.94 26.89
C TRP A 172 17.22 -1.04 27.94
N PRO A 173 17.60 0.24 28.09
CA PRO A 173 16.77 1.22 28.77
C PRO A 173 15.99 2.04 27.74
N LEU A 174 14.66 2.06 27.91
CA LEU A 174 13.80 3.09 27.34
C LEU A 174 14.04 4.39 28.10
N ASP A 175 14.92 5.24 27.57
CA ASP A 175 15.01 6.65 27.99
C ASP A 175 14.41 7.56 26.91
N ARG A 176 13.42 8.34 27.32
CA ARG A 176 12.67 9.31 26.52
C ARG A 176 13.17 10.71 26.85
N SER A 177 14.26 11.15 26.23
CA SER A 177 14.51 12.57 25.94
C SER A 177 15.78 12.74 25.11
N SER A 178 15.63 12.93 23.79
CA SER A 178 16.60 13.70 23.01
C SER A 178 15.92 14.21 21.74
N GLY A 179 16.12 15.51 21.47
CA GLY A 179 15.45 16.25 20.41
C GLY A 179 15.70 15.67 19.04
N LEU A 180 14.63 15.63 18.23
CA LEU A 180 14.71 15.34 16.81
C LEU A 180 15.45 16.50 16.12
N PRO A 181 16.52 16.24 15.35
CA PRO A 181 17.15 17.29 14.57
C PRO A 181 16.22 17.73 13.43
N ASN A 182 16.00 19.04 13.35
CA ASN A 182 15.34 19.70 12.22
C ASN A 182 16.11 19.38 10.94
N ASN A 183 15.42 18.74 9.99
CA ASN A 183 15.95 18.37 8.70
C ASN A 183 15.72 19.53 7.71
N GLU A 184 16.53 20.58 7.81
CA GLU A 184 16.46 21.70 6.87
C GLU A 184 17.21 21.40 5.56
N GLY A 185 16.47 21.46 4.45
CA GLY A 185 16.89 22.20 3.25
C GLY A 185 17.98 21.64 2.33
N GLY A 186 18.50 20.43 2.55
CA GLY A 186 19.44 19.81 1.61
C GLY A 186 18.76 19.24 0.36
N SER A 187 18.73 19.97 -0.75
CA SER A 187 18.38 19.45 -2.09
C SER A 187 19.44 18.46 -2.58
N SER A 188 19.49 17.29 -1.96
CA SER A 188 20.29 16.16 -2.39
C SER A 188 19.70 15.64 -3.71
N LEU A 189 20.43 15.84 -4.81
CA LEU A 189 20.21 15.15 -6.08
C LEU A 189 20.27 13.64 -5.83
N LYS A 190 19.13 13.03 -5.48
CA LYS A 190 19.02 11.59 -5.28
C LYS A 190 19.30 10.93 -6.61
N ARG A 191 20.48 10.33 -6.75
CA ARG A 191 20.77 9.45 -7.88
C ARG A 191 19.69 8.36 -7.88
N LYS A 192 18.97 8.26 -8.99
CA LYS A 192 17.87 7.32 -9.16
C LYS A 192 18.47 5.93 -9.33
N GLY A 193 18.66 5.20 -8.24
CA GLY A 193 18.97 3.77 -8.31
C GLY A 193 17.84 3.05 -9.06
N SER A 194 18.19 2.04 -9.85
CA SER A 194 17.21 1.05 -10.31
C SER A 194 16.65 0.28 -9.10
N VAL A 195 15.57 -0.47 -9.29
CA VAL A 195 14.98 -1.35 -8.26
C VAL A 195 14.86 -2.72 -8.89
N GLU A 196 15.22 -3.79 -8.16
CA GLU A 196 14.77 -5.15 -8.51
C GLU A 196 13.98 -5.77 -7.41
N PHE A 197 13.32 -6.84 -7.81
CA PHE A 197 12.56 -7.75 -7.01
C PHE A 197 13.36 -9.04 -6.90
N VAL A 198 13.63 -9.53 -5.69
CA VAL A 198 14.33 -10.80 -5.38
C VAL A 198 13.34 -11.80 -4.80
N PRO A 199 13.38 -13.10 -5.13
CA PRO A 199 12.58 -14.11 -4.43
C PRO A 199 12.80 -14.04 -2.92
N TRP A 200 11.72 -14.06 -2.15
CA TRP A 200 11.79 -13.96 -0.69
C TRP A 200 12.58 -15.10 -0.06
N SER A 201 12.54 -16.29 -0.66
CA SER A 201 13.33 -17.45 -0.22
C SER A 201 14.83 -17.14 -0.19
N VAL A 202 15.34 -16.38 -1.15
CA VAL A 202 16.75 -15.94 -1.20
C VAL A 202 17.01 -14.87 -0.14
N VAL A 203 16.13 -13.87 -0.02
CA VAL A 203 16.29 -12.77 0.94
C VAL A 203 16.25 -13.27 2.39
N SER A 204 15.35 -14.21 2.70
CA SER A 204 15.17 -14.74 4.06
C SER A 204 16.37 -15.54 4.57
N GLY A 205 17.22 -16.05 3.67
CA GLY A 205 18.44 -16.77 4.02
C GLY A 205 19.68 -15.88 4.16
N ASP A 206 19.58 -14.60 3.81
CA ASP A 206 20.72 -13.67 3.78
C ASP A 206 20.38 -12.35 4.51
N GLU A 207 20.98 -12.18 5.69
CA GLU A 207 20.80 -11.00 6.54
C GLU A 207 21.22 -9.69 5.84
N LEU A 208 22.24 -9.73 4.97
CA LEU A 208 22.68 -8.54 4.23
C LEU A 208 21.64 -8.14 3.17
N LEU A 209 20.99 -9.11 2.52
CA LEU A 209 19.88 -8.82 1.61
C LEU A 209 18.65 -8.32 2.36
N LEU A 210 18.36 -8.88 3.53
CA LEU A 210 17.24 -8.48 4.36
C LEU A 210 17.32 -7.01 4.79
N GLN A 211 18.53 -6.52 5.07
CA GLN A 211 18.80 -5.11 5.40
C GLN A 211 18.60 -4.16 4.22
N ARG A 212 18.60 -4.67 2.99
CA ARG A 212 18.46 -3.88 1.76
C ARG A 212 17.05 -3.82 1.21
N VAL A 213 16.11 -4.52 1.83
CA VAL A 213 14.70 -4.51 1.43
C VAL A 213 14.15 -3.10 1.54
N ASP A 214 13.60 -2.59 0.43
CA ASP A 214 12.94 -1.29 0.38
C ASP A 214 11.52 -1.40 0.95
N TRP A 215 11.44 -1.25 2.28
CA TRP A 215 10.16 -1.21 2.98
C TRP A 215 9.42 0.10 2.69
N ALA A 216 8.11 0.01 2.47
CA ALA A 216 7.30 1.20 2.32
C ALA A 216 7.36 2.03 3.60
N LYS A 217 7.68 3.32 3.44
CA LYS A 217 7.71 4.28 4.55
C LYS A 217 6.28 4.64 4.94
N VAL A 218 6.09 4.86 6.24
CA VAL A 218 4.87 5.49 6.79
C VAL A 218 4.63 6.81 6.06
N LYS A 219 3.36 7.08 5.71
CA LYS A 219 3.01 8.31 5.01
C LYS A 219 3.35 9.52 5.89
N GLY A 220 4.11 10.48 5.33
CA GLY A 220 4.40 11.74 5.99
C GLY A 220 3.17 12.63 6.18
N GLU A 221 3.19 13.49 7.19
CA GLU A 221 2.09 14.33 7.63
C GLU A 221 1.50 15.20 6.51
N GLU A 222 2.31 15.97 5.80
CA GLU A 222 1.86 16.86 4.72
C GLU A 222 1.07 16.08 3.65
N ARG A 223 1.60 14.92 3.25
CA ARG A 223 0.96 14.02 2.26
C ARG A 223 -0.33 13.41 2.79
N ALA A 224 -0.40 13.16 4.10
CA ALA A 224 -1.59 12.65 4.76
C ALA A 224 -2.69 13.73 4.80
N LEU A 225 -2.34 14.94 5.22
CA LEU A 225 -3.23 16.11 5.27
C LEU A 225 -3.78 16.45 3.89
N GLU A 226 -2.92 16.54 2.87
CA GLU A 226 -3.36 16.76 1.48
C GLU A 226 -4.38 15.71 1.01
N LYS A 227 -4.19 14.45 1.41
CA LYS A 227 -5.07 13.35 0.98
C LYS A 227 -6.40 13.42 1.72
N VAL A 228 -6.37 13.66 3.03
CA VAL A 228 -7.56 13.82 3.86
C VAL A 228 -8.41 15.01 3.39
N HIS A 229 -7.77 16.14 3.13
CA HIS A 229 -8.44 17.33 2.63
C HIS A 229 -9.10 17.08 1.26
N ARG A 230 -8.36 16.53 0.29
CA ARG A 230 -8.87 16.36 -1.08
C ARG A 230 -9.86 15.22 -1.26
N CYS A 231 -9.65 14.09 -0.57
CA CYS A 231 -10.38 12.86 -0.83
C CYS A 231 -11.48 12.58 0.20
N TYR A 232 -11.31 13.08 1.43
CA TYR A 232 -12.10 12.62 2.58
C TYR A 232 -12.77 13.77 3.34
N ASN A 233 -12.82 15.00 2.79
CA ASN A 233 -13.50 16.13 3.42
C ASN A 233 -13.07 16.35 4.89
N MET A 234 -11.78 16.27 5.16
CA MET A 234 -11.20 16.37 6.51
C MET A 234 -11.50 15.19 7.46
N GLU A 235 -12.17 14.13 7.02
CA GLU A 235 -12.43 12.92 7.81
C GLU A 235 -11.18 12.03 7.89
N VAL A 236 -10.37 12.24 8.92
CA VAL A 236 -9.10 11.52 9.16
C VAL A 236 -9.29 9.99 9.22
N ALA A 237 -10.38 9.52 9.83
CA ALA A 237 -10.66 8.09 10.00
C ALA A 237 -10.75 7.29 8.67
N ARG A 238 -10.86 7.98 7.52
CA ARG A 238 -10.92 7.37 6.18
C ARG A 238 -9.56 7.24 5.51
N LEU A 239 -8.50 7.72 6.15
CA LEU A 239 -7.14 7.61 5.65
C LEU A 239 -6.53 6.25 6.04
N LEU A 240 -6.77 5.24 5.20
CA LEU A 240 -6.39 3.85 5.50
C LEU A 240 -4.97 3.44 5.07
N ASP A 241 -4.26 4.30 4.33
CA ASP A 241 -2.96 3.97 3.73
C ASP A 241 -1.80 4.74 4.37
N VAL A 242 -1.89 5.01 5.68
CA VAL A 242 -0.80 5.65 6.44
C VAL A 242 0.32 4.66 6.71
N CYS A 243 -0.03 3.51 7.31
CA CYS A 243 0.83 2.33 7.41
C CYS A 243 0.49 1.40 6.23
N ARG A 244 1.47 1.09 5.39
CA ARG A 244 1.24 0.26 4.21
C ARG A 244 2.47 -0.53 3.83
N GLN A 245 2.27 -1.69 3.22
CA GLN A 245 3.33 -2.50 2.61
C GLN A 245 2.89 -3.06 1.25
N GLY A 246 3.85 -3.54 0.47
CA GLY A 246 3.61 -4.18 -0.83
C GLY A 246 4.26 -5.56 -0.89
N MET A 247 3.57 -6.52 -1.51
CA MET A 247 4.10 -7.83 -1.86
C MET A 247 4.00 -8.02 -3.36
N TYR A 248 5.01 -8.67 -3.94
CA TYR A 248 5.16 -8.78 -5.38
C TYR A 248 5.21 -10.25 -5.80
N PHE A 249 4.53 -10.58 -6.90
CA PHE A 249 4.29 -11.95 -7.33
C PHE A 249 4.54 -12.12 -8.83
N GLU A 250 5.01 -13.29 -9.25
CA GLU A 250 5.10 -13.63 -10.67
C GLU A 250 3.78 -14.06 -11.27
N SER A 251 2.92 -14.68 -10.47
CA SER A 251 1.66 -15.28 -10.91
C SER A 251 0.48 -14.85 -10.05
N LEU A 252 -0.72 -14.96 -10.62
CA LEU A 252 -1.97 -14.75 -9.91
C LEU A 252 -2.18 -15.84 -8.85
N SER A 253 -1.75 -17.08 -9.14
CA SER A 253 -1.75 -18.18 -8.17
C SER A 253 -0.99 -17.82 -6.88
N GLY A 254 0.14 -17.12 -6.98
CA GLY A 254 0.87 -16.62 -5.80
C GLY A 254 0.06 -15.63 -4.95
N ILE A 255 -0.70 -14.75 -5.60
CA ILE A 255 -1.62 -13.81 -4.92
C ILE A 255 -2.75 -14.58 -4.21
N VAL A 256 -3.33 -15.60 -4.86
CA VAL A 256 -4.37 -16.44 -4.25
C VAL A 256 -3.84 -17.17 -3.02
N SER A 257 -2.66 -17.79 -3.11
CA SER A 257 -2.02 -18.49 -2.00
C SER A 257 -1.79 -17.57 -0.80
N VAL A 258 -1.24 -16.37 -1.01
CA VAL A 258 -1.00 -15.45 0.12
C VAL A 258 -2.31 -14.94 0.73
N LEU A 259 -3.38 -14.76 -0.05
CA LEU A 259 -4.68 -14.34 0.48
C LEU A 259 -5.25 -15.37 1.45
N HIS A 260 -5.11 -16.66 1.14
CA HIS A 260 -5.49 -17.74 2.06
C HIS A 260 -4.63 -17.76 3.33
N VAL A 261 -3.32 -17.54 3.21
CA VAL A 261 -2.41 -17.41 4.36
C VAL A 261 -2.82 -16.25 5.27
N ILE A 262 -3.09 -15.07 4.71
CA ILE A 262 -3.51 -13.89 5.47
C ILE A 262 -4.88 -14.12 6.12
N ALA A 263 -5.83 -14.71 5.39
CA ALA A 263 -7.17 -14.99 5.91
C ALA A 263 -7.16 -16.02 7.04
N GLY A 264 -6.24 -16.98 7.01
CA GLY A 264 -6.03 -17.98 8.06
C GLY A 264 -5.25 -17.48 9.28
N ASP A 265 -4.65 -16.28 9.23
CA ASP A 265 -3.85 -15.74 10.35
C ASP A 265 -4.78 -15.26 11.48
N PRO A 266 -4.77 -15.93 12.66
CA PRO A 266 -5.69 -15.58 13.76
C PRO A 266 -5.43 -14.20 14.36
N THR A 267 -4.26 -13.61 14.10
CA THR A 267 -3.88 -12.28 14.57
C THR A 267 -4.22 -11.17 13.59
N VAL A 268 -4.90 -11.49 12.49
CA VAL A 268 -5.34 -10.54 11.47
C VAL A 268 -6.85 -10.42 11.51
N ARG A 269 -7.35 -9.21 11.27
CA ARG A 269 -8.76 -8.97 10.93
C ARG A 269 -8.82 -8.25 9.59
N LEU A 270 -9.37 -8.93 8.58
CA LEU A 270 -9.60 -8.34 7.28
C LEU A 270 -10.73 -7.30 7.38
N ALA A 271 -10.49 -6.11 6.82
CA ALA A 271 -11.48 -5.04 6.78
C ALA A 271 -12.07 -4.86 5.37
N ARG A 272 -11.23 -4.95 4.33
CA ARG A 272 -11.67 -4.76 2.93
C ARG A 272 -10.69 -5.39 1.96
N ILE A 273 -11.21 -6.03 0.91
CA ILE A 273 -10.41 -6.47 -0.24
C ILE A 273 -10.93 -5.78 -1.50
N VAL A 274 -10.05 -5.28 -2.34
CA VAL A 274 -10.38 -4.69 -3.64
C VAL A 274 -9.57 -5.37 -4.73
N ASN A 275 -10.23 -6.19 -5.55
CA ASN A 275 -9.62 -6.81 -6.71
C ASN A 275 -9.64 -5.85 -7.89
N ARG A 276 -8.52 -5.13 -8.12
CA ARG A 276 -8.39 -4.28 -9.30
C ARG A 276 -7.91 -5.05 -10.52
N LEU A 277 -7.42 -6.28 -10.36
CA LEU A 277 -7.04 -7.19 -11.46
C LEU A 277 -8.25 -7.78 -12.20
N HIS A 278 -9.45 -7.71 -11.61
CA HIS A 278 -10.67 -8.18 -12.25
C HIS A 278 -10.88 -7.53 -13.63
N PRO A 279 -11.22 -8.28 -14.70
CA PRO A 279 -11.39 -7.73 -16.05
C PRO A 279 -12.42 -6.59 -16.15
N GLY A 280 -13.47 -6.65 -15.32
CA GLY A 280 -14.49 -5.61 -15.22
C GLY A 280 -14.09 -4.37 -14.42
N TYR A 281 -12.88 -4.31 -13.85
CA TYR A 281 -12.42 -3.14 -13.09
C TYR A 281 -12.14 -1.95 -14.03
N ASN A 282 -12.68 -0.77 -13.70
CA ASN A 282 -12.43 0.44 -14.47
C ASN A 282 -10.99 0.93 -14.31
N ALA A 283 -10.14 0.53 -15.26
CA ALA A 283 -8.74 0.91 -15.37
C ALA A 283 -8.47 2.42 -15.27
N THR A 284 -9.38 3.22 -15.81
CA THR A 284 -9.19 4.66 -15.90
C THR A 284 -9.25 5.30 -14.53
N ALA A 285 -9.86 4.66 -13.52
CA ALA A 285 -9.87 5.16 -12.15
C ALA A 285 -8.48 5.19 -11.50
N THR A 286 -7.53 4.39 -12.02
CA THR A 286 -6.21 4.19 -11.45
C THR A 286 -5.08 4.46 -12.45
N ALA A 287 -5.33 5.21 -13.52
CA ALA A 287 -4.35 5.42 -14.59
C ALA A 287 -3.76 4.11 -15.16
N GLY A 288 -4.55 3.02 -15.14
CA GLY A 288 -4.11 1.71 -15.59
C GLY A 288 -3.47 0.82 -14.52
N TYR A 289 -3.23 1.29 -13.29
CA TYR A 289 -2.69 0.43 -12.22
C TYR A 289 -3.64 -0.71 -11.86
N ARG A 290 -3.05 -1.86 -11.56
CA ARG A 290 -3.72 -3.11 -11.21
C ARG A 290 -3.00 -3.79 -10.05
N ASP A 291 -3.76 -4.14 -9.03
CA ASP A 291 -3.32 -4.82 -7.81
C ASP A 291 -4.52 -5.49 -7.13
N VAL A 292 -4.25 -6.31 -6.11
CA VAL A 292 -5.24 -6.62 -5.08
C VAL A 292 -4.88 -5.81 -3.85
N LEU A 293 -5.79 -4.95 -3.41
CA LEU A 293 -5.60 -4.14 -2.22
C LEU A 293 -6.34 -4.80 -1.05
N VAL A 294 -5.62 -5.01 0.06
CA VAL A 294 -6.16 -5.57 1.29
C VAL A 294 -6.01 -4.53 2.40
N ASN A 295 -7.12 -4.11 3.01
CA ASN A 295 -7.10 -3.36 4.26
C ASN A 295 -7.31 -4.35 5.41
N LEU A 296 -6.45 -4.29 6.41
CA LEU A 296 -6.48 -5.21 7.55
C LEU A 296 -6.07 -4.51 8.86
N ARG A 297 -6.45 -5.09 9.98
CA ARG A 297 -5.96 -4.74 11.32
C ARG A 297 -5.10 -5.87 11.87
N LEU A 298 -4.04 -5.53 12.60
CA LEU A 298 -3.25 -6.49 13.35
C LEU A 298 -3.76 -6.51 14.78
N VAL A 299 -4.25 -7.66 15.23
CA VAL A 299 -4.93 -7.85 16.52
C VAL A 299 -4.17 -8.91 17.32
N THR A 300 -2.96 -8.56 17.73
CA THR A 300 -2.15 -9.30 18.71
C THR A 300 -2.32 -8.69 20.10
N ASP A 301 -1.94 -9.44 21.14
CA ASP A 301 -1.92 -8.91 22.51
C ASP A 301 -1.00 -7.69 22.65
N GLU A 302 0.11 -7.67 21.92
CA GLU A 302 1.03 -6.54 21.89
C GLU A 302 0.40 -5.30 21.25
N THR A 303 -0.24 -5.46 20.09
CA THR A 303 -0.91 -4.33 19.42
C THR A 303 -2.09 -3.79 20.24
N ARG A 304 -2.82 -4.65 20.97
CA ARG A 304 -3.87 -4.21 21.91
C ARG A 304 -3.29 -3.44 23.08
N ARG A 305 -2.22 -3.95 23.69
CA ARG A 305 -1.53 -3.29 24.81
C ARG A 305 -1.03 -1.89 24.43
N LEU A 306 -0.60 -1.72 23.19
CA LEU A 306 -0.12 -0.44 22.65
C LEU A 306 -1.25 0.44 22.06
N GLY A 307 -2.50 -0.03 22.05
CA GLY A 307 -3.63 0.69 21.46
C GLY A 307 -3.51 0.90 19.94
N LEU A 308 -2.89 -0.05 19.24
CA LEU A 308 -2.63 -0.03 17.79
C LEU A 308 -3.58 -0.93 17.00
N ASP A 309 -4.29 -1.85 17.67
CA ASP A 309 -5.12 -2.89 17.05
C ASP A 309 -6.36 -2.35 16.31
N GLN A 310 -6.70 -1.08 16.52
CA GLN A 310 -7.78 -0.39 15.81
C GLN A 310 -7.30 0.33 14.54
N THR A 311 -5.99 0.46 14.35
CA THR A 311 -5.43 1.15 13.17
C THR A 311 -5.40 0.22 11.97
N VAL A 312 -5.90 0.69 10.84
CA VAL A 312 -5.92 -0.06 9.58
C VAL A 312 -4.59 0.10 8.84
N CYS A 313 -4.08 -1.03 8.35
CA CYS A 313 -2.97 -1.11 7.41
C CYS A 313 -3.47 -1.38 5.99
N GLU A 314 -2.76 -0.85 5.00
CA GLU A 314 -2.97 -1.19 3.58
C GLU A 314 -1.87 -2.15 3.10
N LEU A 315 -2.25 -3.30 2.55
CA LEU A 315 -1.35 -4.23 1.87
C LEU A 315 -1.70 -4.26 0.38
N GLN A 316 -0.71 -4.02 -0.47
CA GLN A 316 -0.87 -4.10 -1.92
C GLN A 316 -0.22 -5.39 -2.43
N LEU A 317 -0.97 -6.23 -3.15
CA LEU A 317 -0.48 -7.43 -3.80
C LEU A 317 -0.39 -7.16 -5.31
N LEU A 318 0.82 -7.16 -5.87
CA LEU A 318 1.06 -6.76 -7.26
C LEU A 318 1.74 -7.88 -8.04
N LEU A 319 1.40 -8.03 -9.31
CA LEU A 319 2.24 -8.79 -10.23
C LEU A 319 3.52 -7.98 -10.54
N LEU A 320 4.64 -8.67 -10.72
CA LEU A 320 5.94 -8.05 -11.02
C LEU A 320 5.89 -7.15 -12.25
N ASP A 321 5.17 -7.57 -13.30
CA ASP A 321 5.04 -6.76 -14.51
C ASP A 321 4.33 -5.42 -14.25
N PHE A 322 3.30 -5.41 -13.41
CA PHE A 322 2.65 -4.16 -12.99
C PHE A 322 3.55 -3.33 -12.06
N ALA A 323 4.35 -3.98 -11.22
CA ALA A 323 5.27 -3.31 -10.31
C ALA A 323 6.41 -2.61 -11.08
N ARG A 324 6.97 -3.25 -12.10
CA ARG A 324 8.00 -2.66 -12.99
C ARG A 324 7.47 -1.39 -13.67
N ILE A 325 6.26 -1.45 -14.24
CA ILE A 325 5.60 -0.26 -14.84
C ILE A 325 5.40 0.86 -13.81
N LYS A 326 5.05 0.51 -12.56
CA LYS A 326 4.87 1.48 -11.47
C LYS A 326 6.17 2.20 -11.10
N LEU A 327 7.30 1.52 -11.16
CA LEU A 327 8.62 2.06 -10.79
C LEU A 327 9.30 2.84 -11.94
N ASP A 328 9.16 2.37 -13.19
CA ASP A 328 9.82 2.94 -14.37
C ASP A 328 9.15 4.22 -14.89
N GLN A 329 9.05 5.25 -14.05
CA GLN A 329 8.35 6.54 -14.29
C GLN A 329 6.84 6.50 -14.03
N GLY A 330 6.28 5.36 -13.64
CA GLY A 330 4.87 5.23 -13.29
C GLY A 330 4.43 6.28 -12.27
N HIS A 331 5.19 6.46 -11.18
CA HIS A 331 4.84 7.48 -10.17
C HIS A 331 4.71 8.90 -10.76
N THR A 332 5.62 9.30 -11.65
CA THR A 332 5.57 10.61 -12.31
C THR A 332 4.31 10.73 -13.17
N ARG A 333 4.05 9.75 -14.04
CA ARG A 333 2.85 9.73 -14.90
C ARG A 333 1.56 9.71 -14.08
N TYR A 334 1.54 8.97 -12.98
CA TYR A 334 0.40 8.93 -12.07
C TYR A 334 0.14 10.29 -11.44
N VAL A 335 1.19 10.97 -10.96
CA VAL A 335 1.09 12.29 -10.35
C VAL A 335 0.57 13.30 -11.38
N GLU A 336 1.11 13.29 -12.60
CA GLU A 336 0.66 14.13 -13.71
C GLU A 336 -0.82 13.89 -14.04
N TRP A 337 -1.20 12.63 -14.30
CA TRP A 337 -2.57 12.24 -14.59
C TRP A 337 -3.55 12.61 -13.45
N ARG A 338 -3.15 12.37 -12.20
CA ARG A 338 -3.95 12.71 -11.01
C ARG A 338 -4.16 14.21 -10.91
N ASN A 339 -3.11 15.00 -11.13
CA ASN A 339 -3.18 16.45 -11.05
C ASN A 339 -4.08 17.03 -12.16
N GLN A 340 -4.09 16.44 -13.36
CA GLN A 340 -5.01 16.81 -14.46
C GLN A 340 -6.49 16.60 -14.09
N ARG A 341 -6.82 15.59 -13.28
CA ARG A 341 -8.20 15.36 -12.79
C ARG A 341 -8.62 16.28 -11.65
N GLY A 342 -7.64 16.88 -10.95
CA GLY A 342 -7.86 17.79 -9.83
C GLY A 342 -7.99 19.26 -10.23
N GLN A 343 -7.77 19.61 -11.51
CA GLN A 343 -8.07 20.92 -12.10
C GLN A 343 -9.51 20.92 -12.60
#